data_AF-A0A7V5EZU5-F1
#
_entry.id   AF-A0A7V5EZU5-F1
#
_cell.length_a   1.000
_cell.length_b   1.000
_cell.length_c   1.000
_cell.angle_alpha   90.00
_cell.angle_beta   90.00
_cell.angle_gamma   90.00
#
_symmetry.space_group_name_H-M   'P 1'
#
loop_
_entity.id
_entity.type
_entity.pdbx_description
1 polymer ?
#
loop_
_entity_poly.entity_id
_entity_poly.type
_entity_poly.pdbx_seq_one_letter_code
_entity_poly.pdbx_strand_id
1 'polypeptide(L)'
;MLHDIGIFLTNAPGLGCTGEFPYIFHGYLGRKILEKRGLPRHALVCERHVGVGITLEDVRHLSFPEQREMVPVSTEEQIVCYADKLFSKNGKTAAKEKSVEEIKCGLELYGHDKILKFQLWADLFGG
;
A
#
# COMPACT_ATOMS: atom_id res chain seq x y z
N MET A 1 -4.21 6.99 -12.34
CA MET A 1 -3.66 6.12 -11.28
C MET A 1 -4.83 5.61 -10.42
N LEU A 2 -4.96 4.30 -10.18
CA LEU A 2 -6.16 3.67 -9.58
C LEU A 2 -5.87 2.88 -8.30
N HIS A 3 -4.62 2.82 -7.85
CA HIS A 3 -4.21 1.97 -6.72
C HIS A 3 -4.93 2.35 -5.42
N ASP A 4 -5.28 3.62 -5.22
CA ASP A 4 -6.01 4.09 -4.03
C ASP A 4 -7.53 4.22 -4.19
N ILE A 5 -8.15 3.68 -5.24
CA ILE A 5 -9.57 3.95 -5.52
C ILE A 5 -10.51 3.54 -4.36
N GLY A 6 -10.10 2.61 -3.50
CA GLY A 6 -10.87 2.19 -2.32
C GLY A 6 -10.74 3.10 -1.09
N ILE A 7 -9.92 4.15 -1.12
CA ILE A 7 -9.61 4.99 0.06
C ILE A 7 -10.85 5.65 0.67
N PHE A 8 -11.81 6.06 -0.14
CA PHE A 8 -13.04 6.71 0.32
C PHE A 8 -13.96 5.81 1.16
N LEU A 9 -13.76 4.49 1.10
CA LEU A 9 -14.46 3.52 1.94
C LEU A 9 -13.81 3.37 3.32
N THR A 10 -12.67 4.02 3.57
CA THR A 10 -11.94 3.91 4.82
C THR A 10 -12.07 5.13 5.72
N ASN A 11 -11.93 4.91 7.02
CA ASN A 11 -11.90 5.93 8.05
C ASN A 11 -10.47 6.49 8.15
N ALA A 12 -10.20 7.57 7.40
CA ALA A 12 -8.96 8.32 7.45
C ALA A 12 -9.27 9.82 7.42
N PRO A 13 -9.75 10.41 8.54
CA PRO A 13 -10.24 11.80 8.57
C PRO A 13 -9.17 12.82 8.21
N GLY A 14 -7.89 12.54 8.52
CA GLY A 14 -6.75 13.38 8.13
C GLY A 14 -6.55 13.49 6.61
N LEU A 15 -7.14 12.57 5.84
CA LEU A 15 -7.18 12.55 4.38
C LEU A 15 -8.58 12.93 3.83
N GLY A 16 -9.50 13.38 4.70
CA GLY A 16 -10.89 13.70 4.33
C GLY A 16 -11.76 12.48 4.04
N CYS A 17 -11.34 11.28 4.43
CA CYS A 17 -12.11 10.04 4.22
C CYS A 17 -12.85 9.65 5.50
N THR A 18 -14.16 9.46 5.43
CA THR A 18 -15.05 9.13 6.56
C THR A 18 -15.79 7.81 6.36
N GLY A 19 -15.18 6.87 5.66
CA GLY A 19 -15.75 5.54 5.43
C GLY A 19 -15.72 4.67 6.69
N GLU A 20 -16.22 3.45 6.58
CA GLU A 20 -16.43 2.54 7.72
C GLU A 20 -15.19 1.70 8.06
N PHE A 21 -14.34 1.41 7.07
CA PHE A 21 -13.27 0.43 7.21
C PHE A 21 -11.95 1.05 7.69
N PRO A 22 -11.06 0.30 8.36
CA PRO A 22 -9.72 0.79 8.69
C PRO A 22 -8.94 1.20 7.42
N TYR A 23 -8.07 2.22 7.52
CA TYR A 23 -7.27 2.71 6.38
C TYR A 23 -6.53 1.58 5.64
N ILE A 24 -5.98 0.59 6.35
CA ILE A 24 -5.22 -0.52 5.76
C ILE A 24 -6.05 -1.39 4.78
N PHE A 25 -7.39 -1.28 4.78
CA PHE A 25 -8.27 -2.07 3.92
C PHE A 25 -8.49 -1.41 2.54
N HIS A 26 -8.01 -0.18 2.31
CA HIS A 26 -8.30 0.56 1.07
C HIS A 26 -7.89 -0.21 -0.20
N GLY A 27 -6.76 -0.92 -0.17
CA GLY A 27 -6.32 -1.73 -1.31
C GLY A 27 -7.23 -2.93 -1.58
N TYR A 28 -7.57 -3.69 -0.52
CA TYR A 28 -8.52 -4.81 -0.59
C TYR A 28 -9.90 -4.39 -1.12
N LEU A 29 -10.43 -3.26 -0.63
CA LEU A 29 -11.71 -2.71 -1.06
C LEU A 29 -11.63 -2.20 -2.50
N GLY A 30 -10.53 -1.55 -2.87
CA GLY A 30 -10.27 -1.08 -4.22
C GLY A 30 -10.18 -2.21 -5.25
N ARG A 31 -9.61 -3.36 -4.88
CA ARG A 31 -9.65 -4.57 -5.71
C ARG A 31 -11.07 -4.98 -6.06
N LYS A 32 -11.97 -5.07 -5.07
CA LYS A 32 -13.39 -5.42 -5.31
C LYS A 32 -14.09 -4.43 -6.25
N ILE A 33 -13.77 -3.14 -6.11
CA ILE A 33 -14.30 -2.07 -6.97
C ILE A 33 -13.85 -2.26 -8.42
N LEU A 34 -12.59 -2.61 -8.63
CA LEU A 34 -11.98 -2.74 -9.96
C LEU A 34 -12.36 -4.06 -10.65
N GLU A 35 -12.46 -5.17 -9.91
CA GLU A 35 -12.96 -6.44 -10.43
C GLU A 35 -14.40 -6.30 -10.95
N LYS A 36 -15.28 -5.63 -10.18
CA LYS A 36 -16.67 -5.33 -10.62
C LYS A 36 -16.73 -4.45 -11.86
N ARG A 37 -15.68 -3.69 -12.17
CA ARG A 37 -15.55 -2.85 -13.37
C ARG A 37 -14.83 -3.54 -14.53
N GLY A 38 -14.48 -4.82 -14.40
CA GLY A 38 -13.77 -5.56 -15.44
C GLY A 38 -12.30 -5.18 -15.58
N LEU A 39 -11.65 -4.68 -14.51
CA LEU A 39 -10.24 -4.26 -14.51
C LEU A 39 -9.35 -5.14 -13.60
N PRO A 40 -9.29 -6.47 -13.82
CA PRO A 40 -8.64 -7.41 -12.89
C PRO A 40 -7.14 -7.16 -12.71
N ARG A 41 -6.42 -6.72 -13.76
CA ARG A 41 -4.98 -6.40 -13.66
C ARG A 41 -4.70 -5.21 -12.75
N HIS A 42 -5.51 -4.15 -12.85
CA HIS A 42 -5.41 -2.98 -11.97
C HIS A 42 -5.84 -3.33 -10.54
N ALA A 43 -6.78 -4.26 -10.40
CA ALA A 43 -7.24 -4.74 -9.10
C ALA A 43 -6.11 -5.41 -8.30
N LEU A 44 -5.19 -6.12 -8.95
CA LEU A 44 -4.00 -6.70 -8.29
C LEU A 44 -3.04 -5.62 -7.80
N VAL A 45 -2.72 -4.63 -8.64
CA VAL A 45 -1.90 -3.47 -8.23
C VAL A 45 -2.52 -2.77 -7.03
N CYS A 46 -3.84 -2.54 -7.07
CA CYS A 46 -4.60 -1.90 -6.01
C CYS A 46 -4.64 -2.72 -4.71
N GLU A 47 -4.66 -4.05 -4.75
CA GLU A 47 -4.62 -4.84 -3.52
C GLU A 47 -3.22 -4.87 -2.89
N ARG A 48 -2.20 -4.95 -3.75
CA ARG A 48 -0.83 -5.29 -3.37
C ARG A 48 0.06 -4.08 -3.10
N HIS A 49 -0.40 -2.85 -3.39
CA HIS A 49 0.40 -1.64 -3.17
C HIS A 49 0.53 -1.23 -1.71
N VAL A 50 -0.29 -1.79 -0.81
CA VAL A 50 -0.37 -1.32 0.57
C VAL A 50 0.93 -1.65 1.32
N GLY A 51 1.65 -0.60 1.75
CA GLY A 51 2.87 -0.78 2.51
C GLY A 51 4.02 -1.24 1.62
N VAL A 52 4.55 -2.42 1.92
CA VAL A 52 5.47 -3.16 1.04
C VAL A 52 4.85 -4.53 0.70
N GLY A 53 3.51 -4.58 0.69
CA GLY A 53 2.72 -5.80 0.67
C GLY A 53 2.27 -6.25 2.06
N ILE A 54 1.11 -6.90 2.11
CA ILE A 54 0.50 -7.50 3.31
C ILE A 54 0.70 -9.01 3.23
N THR A 55 1.49 -9.58 4.15
CA THR A 55 1.79 -11.02 4.18
C THR A 55 0.59 -11.83 4.67
N LEU A 56 0.63 -13.15 4.51
CA LEU A 56 -0.40 -14.01 5.08
C LEU A 56 -0.46 -13.93 6.62
N GLU A 57 0.67 -13.65 7.28
CA GLU A 57 0.74 -13.41 8.73
C GLU A 57 0.04 -12.10 9.09
N ASP A 58 0.33 -11.00 8.39
CA ASP A 58 -0.36 -9.71 8.56
C ASP A 58 -1.88 -9.87 8.39
N VAL A 59 -2.31 -10.61 7.37
CA VAL A 59 -3.72 -10.88 7.06
C VAL A 59 -4.45 -11.57 8.21
N ARG A 60 -3.78 -12.52 8.88
CA ARG A 60 -4.32 -13.21 10.05
C ARG A 60 -4.40 -12.27 11.24
N HIS A 61 -3.33 -11.51 11.52
CA HIS A 61 -3.30 -10.55 12.62
C HIS A 61 -4.35 -9.44 12.48
N LEU A 62 -4.56 -8.96 11.25
CA LEU A 62 -5.50 -7.88 10.93
C LEU A 62 -6.92 -8.38 10.67
N SER A 63 -7.16 -9.70 10.77
CA SER A 63 -8.46 -10.34 10.60
C SER A 63 -9.16 -9.95 9.29
N PHE A 64 -8.42 -9.96 8.18
CA PHE A 64 -8.99 -9.70 6.87
C PHE A 64 -10.08 -10.73 6.52
N PRO A 65 -11.15 -10.33 5.80
CA PRO A 65 -12.21 -11.26 5.41
C PRO A 65 -11.73 -12.41 4.52
N GLU A 66 -10.74 -12.15 3.65
CA GLU A 66 -10.14 -13.14 2.76
C GLU A 66 -8.72 -13.48 3.23
N GLN A 67 -8.49 -14.77 3.49
CA GLN A 67 -7.23 -15.28 4.02
C GLN A 67 -6.24 -15.60 2.89
N ARG A 68 -5.77 -14.56 2.19
CA ARG A 68 -4.78 -14.69 1.11
C ARG A 68 -3.64 -13.70 1.27
N GLU A 69 -2.48 -14.05 0.76
CA GLU A 69 -1.34 -13.14 0.72
C GLU A 69 -1.57 -12.02 -0.32
N MET A 70 -1.23 -10.78 0.06
CA MET A 70 -1.46 -9.56 -0.72
C MET A 70 -0.14 -8.79 -0.86
N VAL A 71 0.89 -9.47 -1.36
CA VAL A 71 2.22 -8.90 -1.63
C VAL A 71 2.42 -8.61 -3.11
N PRO A 72 3.22 -7.60 -3.49
CA PRO A 72 3.55 -7.34 -4.89
C PRO A 72 4.37 -8.50 -5.47
N VAL A 73 3.98 -8.97 -6.65
CA VAL A 73 4.56 -10.10 -7.38
C VAL A 73 5.26 -9.62 -8.64
N SER A 74 4.62 -8.74 -9.43
CA SER A 74 5.20 -8.22 -10.67
C SER A 74 6.11 -7.01 -10.41
N THR A 75 7.01 -6.73 -11.35
CA THR A 75 7.87 -5.54 -11.29
C THR A 75 7.06 -4.25 -11.26
N GLU A 76 5.97 -4.16 -12.02
CA GLU A 76 5.07 -3.00 -12.01
C GLU A 76 4.40 -2.80 -10.65
N GLU A 77 3.97 -3.88 -10.00
CA GLU A 77 3.41 -3.82 -8.64
C GLU A 77 4.47 -3.32 -7.65
N GLN A 78 5.71 -3.81 -7.74
CA GLN A 78 6.82 -3.37 -6.88
C GLN A 78 7.18 -1.90 -7.09
N ILE A 79 7.25 -1.43 -8.35
CA ILE A 79 7.50 -0.02 -8.68
C ILE A 79 6.40 0.87 -8.08
N VAL A 80 5.13 0.47 -8.20
CA VAL A 80 4.02 1.23 -7.61
C VAL A 80 4.12 1.28 -6.09
N CYS A 81 4.42 0.15 -5.42
CA CYS A 81 4.65 0.13 -3.96
C CYS A 81 5.77 1.08 -3.53
N TYR A 82 6.90 1.01 -4.23
CA TYR A 82 8.08 1.82 -3.95
C TYR A 82 7.78 3.31 -4.11
N ALA A 83 7.17 3.69 -5.24
CA ALA A 83 6.76 5.07 -5.51
C ALA A 83 5.72 5.60 -4.50
N ASP A 84 4.73 4.79 -4.10
CA ASP A 84 3.71 5.20 -3.11
C ASP A 84 4.33 5.50 -1.74
N LYS A 85 5.44 4.84 -1.37
CA LYS A 85 6.13 5.10 -0.10
C LYS A 85 6.94 6.39 -0.07
N LEU A 86 7.46 6.81 -1.22
CA LEU A 86 8.25 8.03 -1.37
C LEU A 86 7.42 9.30 -1.15
N PHE A 87 6.11 9.25 -1.46
CA PHE A 87 5.22 10.42 -1.37
C PHE A 87 4.13 10.25 -0.31
N SER A 88 3.86 11.31 0.45
CA SER A 88 2.78 11.32 1.44
C SER A 88 1.48 11.87 0.83
N LYS A 89 0.34 11.28 1.21
CA LYS A 89 -1.00 11.77 0.84
C LYS A 89 -1.45 12.95 1.72
N ASN A 90 -0.71 13.27 2.77
CA ASN A 90 -1.01 14.41 3.65
C ASN A 90 -0.51 15.70 2.99
N GLY A 91 -1.43 16.52 2.47
CA GLY A 91 -1.14 17.83 1.85
C GLY A 91 -0.52 18.90 2.75
N LYS A 92 -0.08 18.56 3.97
CA LYS A 92 0.59 19.46 4.92
C LYS A 92 2.08 19.62 4.64
N THR A 93 2.69 18.63 4.00
CA THR A 93 4.04 18.74 3.44
C THR A 93 3.86 18.99 1.95
N ALA A 94 4.48 20.06 1.42
CA ALA A 94 4.74 20.16 -0.02
C ALA A 94 5.28 18.80 -0.50
N ALA A 95 4.94 18.38 -1.73
CA ALA A 95 5.26 17.08 -2.33
C ALA A 95 6.78 16.81 -2.39
N LYS A 96 7.40 16.68 -1.22
CA LYS A 96 8.80 16.39 -1.01
C LYS A 96 8.87 14.89 -0.89
N GLU A 97 9.72 14.34 -1.73
CA GLU A 97 10.12 12.94 -1.66
C GLU A 97 10.75 12.67 -0.29
N LYS A 98 10.27 11.63 0.39
CA LYS A 98 10.88 11.14 1.62
C LYS A 98 12.19 10.45 1.31
N SER A 99 13.18 10.59 2.18
CA SER A 99 14.41 9.82 2.07
C SER A 99 14.17 8.33 2.37
N VAL A 100 15.09 7.49 1.91
CA VAL A 100 15.06 6.05 2.18
C VAL A 100 15.09 5.78 3.68
N GLU A 101 15.88 6.54 4.43
CA GLU A 101 15.99 6.46 5.89
C GLU A 101 14.68 6.83 6.59
N GLU A 102 14.01 7.91 6.17
CA GLU A 102 12.71 8.32 6.73
C GLU A 102 11.66 7.21 6.55
N ILE A 103 11.65 6.55 5.39
CA ILE A 103 10.73 5.45 5.11
C ILE A 103 11.09 4.22 5.95
N LYS A 104 12.39 3.88 6.06
CA LYS A 104 12.85 2.75 6.86
C LYS A 104 12.47 2.90 8.33
N CYS A 105 12.68 4.08 8.93
CA CYS A 105 12.22 4.36 10.30
C CYS A 105 10.70 4.18 10.45
N GLY A 106 9.92 4.62 9.46
CA GLY A 106 8.47 4.39 9.45
C GLY A 106 8.07 2.92 9.31
N LEU A 107 8.93 2.08 8.73
CA LEU A 107 8.71 0.64 8.55
C LEU A 107 9.12 -0.20 9.76
N GLU A 108 9.94 0.32 10.67
CA GLU A 108 10.37 -0.40 11.89
C GLU A 108 9.21 -0.93 12.73
N LEU A 109 8.12 -0.16 12.80
CA LEU A 109 6.89 -0.53 13.51
C LEU A 109 6.18 -1.76 12.93
N TYR A 110 6.52 -2.16 11.69
CA TYR A 110 5.85 -3.24 10.95
C TYR A 110 6.75 -4.46 10.73
N GLY A 111 7.99 -4.46 11.24
CA GLY A 111 8.91 -5.60 11.17
C GLY A 111 10.10 -5.41 10.24
N HIS A 112 11.17 -6.14 10.55
CA HIS A 112 12.45 -6.03 9.86
C HIS A 112 12.39 -6.55 8.41
N ASP A 113 11.52 -7.50 8.11
CA ASP A 113 11.27 -8.02 6.76
C ASP A 113 10.81 -6.91 5.81
N LYS A 114 9.99 -5.97 6.30
CA LYS A 114 9.47 -4.84 5.53
C LYS A 114 10.60 -3.86 5.16
N ILE A 115 11.51 -3.62 6.10
CA ILE A 115 12.70 -2.77 5.90
C ILE A 115 13.59 -3.38 4.83
N LEU A 116 13.90 -4.68 4.93
CA LEU A 116 14.75 -5.37 3.96
C LEU A 116 14.14 -5.35 2.56
N LYS A 117 12.82 -5.56 2.45
CA LYS A 117 12.12 -5.50 1.17
C LYS A 117 12.16 -4.10 0.56
N PHE A 118 11.97 -3.06 1.37
CA PHE A 118 12.09 -1.69 0.89
C PHE A 118 13.53 -1.33 0.49
N GLN A 119 14.53 -1.80 1.24
CA GLN A 119 15.94 -1.61 0.88
C GLN A 119 16.26 -2.23 -0.47
N LEU A 120 15.80 -3.47 -0.72
CA LEU A 120 15.97 -4.12 -2.01
C LEU A 120 15.37 -3.28 -3.15
N TRP A 121 14.19 -2.69 -2.95
CA TRP A 121 13.59 -1.80 -3.95
C TRP A 121 14.37 -0.50 -4.13
N ALA A 122 14.90 0.08 -3.06
CA ALA A 122 15.77 1.24 -3.15
C ALA A 122 17.04 0.94 -3.96
N ASP A 123 17.65 -0.24 -3.78
CA ASP A 123 18.84 -0.64 -4.54
C ASP A 123 18.52 -0.92 -6.02
N LEU A 124 17.29 -1.36 -6.33
CA LEU A 124 16.85 -1.69 -7.69
C LEU A 124 16.30 -0.48 -8.48
N PHE A 125 15.63 0.44 -7.79
CA PHE A 125 14.84 1.52 -8.41
C PHE A 125 15.28 2.93 -8.00
N GLY A 126 16.04 3.08 -6.92
CA GLY A 126 16.61 4.35 -6.46
C GLY A 126 17.90 4.64 -7.23
N GLY A 127 17.83 5.52 -8.22
CA GLY A 127 18.97 5.94 -9.03
C GLY A 127 19.97 6.82 -8.30
#